data_AF-A0A9P5MNU6-F1
#
_entry.id   AF-A0A9P5MNU6-F1
#
_cell.length_a   1.000
_cell.length_b   1.000
_cell.length_c   1.000
_cell.angle_alpha   90.00
_cell.angle_beta   90.00
_cell.angle_gamma   90.00
#
_symmetry.space_group_name_H-M   'P 1'
#
loop_
_entity.id
_entity.type
_entity.pdbx_description
1 polymer ?
#
loop_
_entity_poly.entity_id
_entity_poly.type
_entity_poly.pdbx_seq_one_letter_code
_entity_poly.pdbx_strand_id
1 'polypeptide(L)'
;MSSPPTYFHPNTLLQWLSFMPRLETLIVFAISNLHVEMQLAHPPVTTPVTLPNFHHFWFQGGSSYMEALVHRITPFPEKLEVCFSNESSFSFPRLMQFINTAENLKFGGVRFKFSEWRVSVGVYPHGEAKMCALSTTVIDWDLDWQASSMAQISNSFNQIFSVVERLSLEFDGDDSWSSNEHEYNGFGRIEWHRLLNSFSNVKTLRIDNGFVKGVSRCLELDYGDLSLWLLPELQELAYSWSGKPDDAFTSFIDARQNAGRPVTLTRY
;
A
#
# COMPACT_ATOMS: atom_id res chain seq x y z
N MET A 1 19.51 -29.01 -19.44
CA MET A 1 18.10 -28.77 -19.82
C MET A 1 17.30 -28.70 -18.54
N SER A 2 16.94 -27.50 -18.08
CA SER A 2 16.01 -27.31 -16.97
C SER A 2 14.61 -27.69 -17.45
N SER A 3 13.94 -28.60 -16.75
CA SER A 3 12.52 -28.86 -16.97
C SER A 3 11.75 -27.54 -16.76
N PRO A 4 10.81 -27.17 -17.65
CA PRO A 4 10.02 -25.97 -17.44
C PRO A 4 9.27 -26.09 -16.11
N PRO A 5 9.27 -25.04 -15.27
CA PRO A 5 8.56 -25.07 -13.99
C PRO A 5 7.09 -25.38 -14.25
N THR A 6 6.59 -26.42 -13.59
CA THR A 6 5.20 -26.83 -13.71
C THR A 6 4.34 -25.81 -12.98
N TYR A 7 3.62 -25.00 -13.74
CA TYR A 7 2.74 -23.98 -13.18
C TYR A 7 1.44 -24.60 -12.67
N PHE A 8 1.06 -24.30 -11.43
CA PHE A 8 -0.21 -24.77 -10.86
C PHE A 8 -1.33 -23.77 -11.15
N HIS A 9 -2.32 -24.19 -11.94
CA HIS A 9 -3.54 -23.41 -12.15
C HIS A 9 -4.26 -23.17 -10.79
N PRO A 10 -4.82 -21.97 -10.50
CA PRO A 10 -5.49 -21.67 -9.23
C PRO A 10 -6.54 -22.69 -8.80
N ASN A 11 -7.33 -23.20 -9.76
CA ASN A 11 -8.33 -24.25 -9.49
C ASN A 11 -7.74 -25.52 -8.87
N THR A 12 -6.55 -25.94 -9.32
CA THR A 12 -5.87 -27.12 -8.78
C THR A 12 -5.50 -26.89 -7.32
N LEU A 13 -4.95 -25.71 -7.01
CA LEU A 13 -4.62 -25.32 -5.64
C LEU A 13 -5.88 -25.29 -4.76
N LEU A 14 -6.96 -24.66 -5.22
CA LEU A 14 -8.22 -24.57 -4.49
C LEU A 14 -8.84 -25.96 -4.22
N GLN A 15 -8.75 -26.86 -5.18
CA GLN A 15 -9.17 -28.25 -4.99
C GLN A 15 -8.36 -28.92 -3.88
N TRP A 16 -7.05 -28.72 -3.84
CA TRP A 16 -6.21 -29.25 -2.75
C TRP A 16 -6.53 -28.62 -1.40
N LEU A 17 -6.75 -27.31 -1.35
CA LEU A 17 -7.14 -26.60 -0.14
C LEU A 17 -8.45 -27.14 0.46
N SER A 18 -9.39 -27.58 -0.39
CA SER A 18 -10.65 -28.18 0.07
C SER A 18 -10.48 -29.46 0.91
N PHE A 19 -9.33 -30.15 0.78
CA PHE A 19 -8.99 -31.32 1.58
C PHE A 19 -8.20 -30.99 2.86
N MET A 20 -7.98 -29.70 3.16
CA MET A 20 -7.18 -29.22 4.28
C MET A 20 -7.96 -28.30 5.23
N PRO A 21 -9.06 -28.77 5.86
CA PRO A 21 -9.92 -27.92 6.70
C PRO A 21 -9.21 -27.37 7.96
N ARG A 22 -8.07 -27.95 8.34
CA ARG A 22 -7.26 -27.49 9.48
C ARG A 22 -6.12 -26.56 9.06
N LEU A 23 -6.09 -26.10 7.81
CA LEU A 23 -5.04 -25.21 7.33
C LEU A 23 -5.14 -23.86 8.05
N GLU A 24 -4.03 -23.48 8.66
CA GLU A 24 -3.88 -22.26 9.44
C GLU A 24 -3.14 -21.17 8.65
N THR A 25 -2.10 -21.58 7.93
CA THR A 25 -1.25 -20.71 7.12
C THR A 25 -1.16 -21.23 5.69
N LEU A 26 -1.35 -20.33 4.72
CA LEU A 26 -1.14 -20.60 3.30
C LEU A 26 -0.02 -19.70 2.79
N ILE A 27 0.99 -20.30 2.17
CA ILE A 27 2.10 -19.59 1.52
C ILE A 27 2.10 -20.00 0.05
N VAL A 28 1.92 -19.03 -0.84
CA VAL A 28 1.84 -19.27 -2.28
C VAL A 28 2.90 -18.46 -3.00
N PHE A 29 3.69 -19.13 -3.83
CA PHE A 29 4.64 -18.53 -4.75
C PHE A 29 4.18 -18.82 -6.18
N ALA A 30 3.70 -17.81 -6.88
CA ALA A 30 3.23 -17.89 -8.25
C ALA A 30 4.12 -17.01 -9.15
N ILE A 31 4.87 -17.62 -10.07
CA ILE A 31 5.66 -16.87 -11.03
C ILE A 31 4.71 -16.32 -12.11
N SER A 32 4.69 -15.01 -12.35
CA SER A 32 3.81 -14.41 -13.37
C SER A 32 3.95 -15.13 -14.72
N ASN A 33 2.83 -15.62 -15.25
CA ASN A 33 2.79 -16.32 -16.53
C ASN A 33 1.59 -15.80 -17.32
N LEU A 34 1.88 -14.99 -18.35
CA LEU A 34 0.91 -14.40 -19.28
C LEU A 34 -0.14 -15.40 -19.77
N HIS A 35 0.24 -16.66 -20.01
CA HIS A 35 -0.69 -17.67 -20.48
C HIS A 35 -1.76 -18.02 -19.44
N VAL A 36 -1.38 -18.06 -18.16
CA VAL A 36 -2.31 -18.32 -17.06
C VAL A 36 -3.24 -17.13 -16.89
N GLU A 37 -2.73 -15.91 -17.00
CA GLU A 37 -3.56 -14.70 -16.88
C GLU A 37 -4.67 -14.69 -17.93
N MET A 38 -4.34 -15.09 -19.17
CA MET A 38 -5.35 -15.26 -20.23
C MET A 38 -6.39 -16.34 -19.90
N GLN A 39 -5.99 -17.42 -19.23
CA GLN A 39 -6.92 -18.47 -18.79
C GLN A 39 -7.83 -17.98 -17.64
N LEU A 40 -7.31 -17.15 -16.74
CA LEU A 40 -8.06 -16.59 -15.61
C LEU A 40 -9.11 -15.54 -16.01
N ALA A 41 -9.05 -15.03 -17.23
CA ALA A 41 -10.07 -14.14 -17.78
C ALA A 41 -11.47 -14.81 -17.86
N HIS A 42 -11.52 -16.15 -17.92
CA HIS A 42 -12.78 -16.89 -17.91
C HIS A 42 -13.09 -17.33 -16.49
N PRO A 43 -14.21 -16.90 -15.86
CA PRO A 43 -14.54 -17.34 -14.51
C PRO A 43 -14.86 -18.85 -14.53
N PRO A 44 -14.02 -19.72 -13.94
CA PRO A 44 -14.41 -21.10 -13.75
C PRO A 44 -15.54 -21.16 -12.74
N VAL A 45 -16.59 -21.93 -12.99
CA VAL A 45 -17.65 -22.18 -12.00
C VAL A 45 -17.06 -23.13 -10.95
N THR A 46 -16.62 -22.61 -9.80
CA THR A 46 -16.14 -23.46 -8.71
C THR A 46 -16.68 -22.93 -7.40
N THR A 47 -17.12 -23.85 -6.55
CA THR A 47 -17.61 -23.59 -5.20
C THR A 47 -16.51 -22.94 -4.34
N PRO A 48 -16.86 -21.97 -3.47
CA PRO A 48 -15.94 -21.45 -2.47
C PRO A 48 -15.37 -22.57 -1.58
N VAL A 49 -14.13 -22.40 -1.15
CA VAL A 49 -13.42 -23.26 -0.21
C VAL A 49 -13.49 -22.63 1.17
N THR A 50 -14.00 -23.37 2.15
CA THR A 50 -14.05 -22.93 3.54
C THR A 50 -12.89 -23.54 4.33
N LEU A 51 -12.05 -22.68 4.90
CA LEU A 51 -10.88 -23.01 5.71
C LEU A 51 -11.08 -22.42 7.12
N PRO A 52 -11.79 -23.11 8.03
CA PRO A 52 -12.26 -22.51 9.28
C PRO A 52 -11.15 -22.01 10.23
N ASN A 53 -9.94 -22.55 10.14
CA ASN A 53 -8.79 -22.16 10.97
C ASN A 53 -7.83 -21.18 10.27
N PHE A 54 -8.19 -20.71 9.08
CA PHE A 54 -7.31 -19.94 8.23
C PHE A 54 -7.14 -18.51 8.74
N HIS A 55 -5.93 -18.18 9.18
CA HIS A 55 -5.64 -16.88 9.78
C HIS A 55 -4.46 -16.16 9.13
N HIS A 56 -3.59 -16.85 8.37
CA HIS A 56 -2.48 -16.19 7.69
C HIS A 56 -2.37 -16.61 6.23
N PHE A 57 -2.46 -15.63 5.33
CA PHE A 57 -2.19 -15.81 3.91
C PHE A 57 -0.97 -14.98 3.51
N TRP A 58 0.06 -15.63 2.99
CA TRP A 58 1.18 -14.99 2.33
C TRP A 58 1.20 -15.38 0.85
N PHE A 59 1.25 -14.38 -0.02
CA PHE A 59 1.26 -14.55 -1.46
C PHE A 59 2.42 -13.78 -2.08
N GLN A 60 3.18 -14.43 -2.95
CA GLN A 60 4.11 -13.77 -3.87
C GLN A 60 3.77 -14.17 -5.30
N GLY A 61 3.58 -13.19 -6.18
CA GLY A 61 3.29 -13.45 -7.58
C GLY A 61 2.47 -12.37 -8.24
N GLY A 62 1.75 -12.72 -9.31
CA GLY A 62 0.92 -11.77 -10.05
C GLY A 62 -0.45 -11.51 -9.40
N SER A 63 -0.96 -10.28 -9.54
CA SER A 63 -2.26 -9.83 -9.02
C SER A 63 -3.43 -10.63 -9.59
N SER A 64 -3.38 -10.99 -10.87
CA SER A 64 -4.39 -11.82 -11.53
C SER A 64 -4.57 -13.19 -10.84
N TYR A 65 -3.48 -13.85 -10.45
CA TYR A 65 -3.50 -15.13 -9.76
C TYR A 65 -4.01 -14.99 -8.32
N MET A 66 -3.54 -13.97 -7.61
CA MET A 66 -4.02 -13.68 -6.25
C MET A 66 -5.52 -13.43 -6.24
N GLU A 67 -6.03 -12.64 -7.19
CA GLU A 67 -7.46 -12.35 -7.37
C GLU A 67 -8.30 -13.60 -7.70
N ALA A 68 -7.69 -14.62 -8.33
CA ALA A 68 -8.35 -15.90 -8.55
C ALA A 68 -8.46 -16.73 -7.27
N LEU A 69 -7.52 -16.56 -6.31
CA LEU A 69 -7.53 -17.28 -5.03
C LEU A 69 -8.41 -16.61 -3.98
N VAL A 70 -8.19 -15.32 -3.69
CA VAL A 70 -8.82 -14.62 -2.55
C VAL A 70 -10.34 -14.65 -2.60
N HIS A 71 -10.93 -14.59 -3.80
CA HIS A 71 -12.37 -14.55 -3.97
C HIS A 71 -13.07 -15.88 -3.64
N ARG A 72 -12.31 -16.97 -3.46
CA ARG A 72 -12.83 -18.33 -3.24
C ARG A 72 -12.45 -18.91 -1.90
N ILE A 73 -11.53 -18.30 -1.18
CA ILE A 73 -11.13 -18.77 0.14
C ILE A 73 -11.97 -18.01 1.16
N THR A 74 -12.59 -18.73 2.10
CA THR A 74 -13.37 -18.13 3.20
C THR A 74 -13.01 -18.84 4.50
N PRO A 75 -12.94 -18.15 5.67
CA PRO A 75 -13.14 -16.71 5.88
C PRO A 75 -11.92 -15.87 5.47
N PHE A 76 -12.01 -14.55 5.69
CA PHE A 76 -10.87 -13.62 5.55
C PHE A 76 -9.79 -13.93 6.59
N PRO A 77 -8.50 -14.07 6.19
CA PRO A 77 -7.43 -14.35 7.13
C PRO A 77 -7.15 -13.14 8.03
N GLU A 78 -6.81 -13.35 9.29
CA GLU A 78 -6.40 -12.28 10.21
C GLU A 78 -5.20 -11.45 9.67
N LYS A 79 -4.32 -12.10 8.92
CA LYS A 79 -3.15 -11.49 8.27
C LYS A 79 -3.09 -11.86 6.80
N LEU A 80 -3.08 -10.86 5.93
CA LEU A 80 -2.86 -10.99 4.49
C LEU A 80 -1.58 -10.23 4.07
N GLU A 81 -0.60 -10.95 3.55
CA GLU A 81 0.64 -10.40 3.02
C GLU A 81 0.78 -10.74 1.54
N VAL A 82 0.98 -9.71 0.72
CA VAL A 82 1.03 -9.83 -0.73
C VAL A 82 2.33 -9.20 -1.22
N CYS A 83 3.07 -9.89 -2.07
CA CYS A 83 4.31 -9.42 -2.65
C CYS A 83 4.24 -9.53 -4.19
N PHE A 84 4.19 -8.38 -4.85
CA PHE A 84 4.22 -8.29 -6.31
C PHE A 84 5.66 -8.10 -6.79
N SER A 85 5.94 -8.60 -7.99
CA SER A 85 7.21 -8.43 -8.66
C SER A 85 6.97 -8.20 -10.15
N ASN A 86 7.57 -7.15 -10.71
CA ASN A 86 7.53 -6.83 -12.14
C ASN A 86 6.13 -6.63 -12.74
N GLU A 87 5.15 -6.12 -11.98
CA GLU A 87 3.82 -5.77 -12.52
C GLU A 87 3.75 -4.28 -12.86
N SER A 88 3.21 -3.97 -14.05
CA SER A 88 3.02 -2.58 -14.52
C SER A 88 1.68 -1.96 -14.16
N SER A 89 0.71 -2.79 -13.84
CA SER A 89 -0.65 -2.35 -13.49
C SER A 89 -1.21 -3.20 -12.37
N PHE A 90 -1.85 -2.54 -11.41
CA PHE A 90 -2.48 -3.20 -10.27
C PHE A 90 -4.00 -3.05 -10.32
N SER A 91 -4.72 -4.16 -10.12
CA SER A 91 -6.18 -4.16 -10.02
C SER A 91 -6.62 -5.18 -8.97
N PHE A 92 -7.43 -4.74 -8.01
CA PHE A 92 -7.82 -5.54 -6.84
C PHE A 92 -9.34 -5.62 -6.58
N PRO A 93 -10.23 -5.68 -7.58
CA PRO A 93 -11.67 -5.69 -7.33
C PRO A 93 -12.14 -6.81 -6.38
N ARG A 94 -11.59 -8.03 -6.49
CA ARG A 94 -12.05 -9.17 -5.68
C ARG A 94 -11.45 -9.15 -4.29
N LEU A 95 -10.19 -8.77 -4.16
CA LEU A 95 -9.55 -8.53 -2.88
C LEU A 95 -10.28 -7.42 -2.11
N MET A 96 -10.67 -6.33 -2.78
CA MET A 96 -11.47 -5.26 -2.15
C MET A 96 -12.83 -5.77 -1.68
N GLN A 97 -13.52 -6.57 -2.50
CA GLN A 97 -14.77 -7.21 -2.07
C GLN A 97 -14.55 -8.11 -0.85
N PHE A 98 -13.46 -8.89 -0.86
CA PHE A 98 -13.11 -9.80 0.22
C PHE A 98 -12.81 -9.07 1.53
N ILE A 99 -12.05 -7.97 1.48
CA ILE A 99 -11.79 -7.11 2.65
C ILE A 99 -13.08 -6.48 3.16
N ASN A 100 -13.95 -5.98 2.26
CA ASN A 100 -15.21 -5.34 2.64
C ASN A 100 -16.20 -6.30 3.32
N THR A 101 -16.10 -7.61 3.07
CA THR A 101 -16.90 -8.63 3.77
C THR A 101 -16.38 -8.95 5.18
N ALA A 102 -15.15 -8.58 5.50
CA ALA A 102 -14.58 -8.80 6.82
C ALA A 102 -15.06 -7.69 7.77
N GLU A 103 -16.24 -7.87 8.37
CA GLU A 103 -16.90 -6.91 9.28
C GLU A 103 -16.01 -6.38 10.42
N ASN A 104 -14.93 -7.09 10.73
CA ASN A 104 -14.03 -6.79 11.86
C ASN A 104 -12.83 -5.89 11.49
N LEU A 105 -12.59 -5.59 10.22
CA LEU A 105 -11.42 -4.81 9.81
C LEU A 105 -11.70 -3.31 9.82
N LYS A 106 -11.57 -2.71 11.01
CA LYS A 106 -11.53 -1.24 11.15
C LYS A 106 -10.09 -0.78 11.11
N PHE A 107 -9.66 -0.15 10.02
CA PHE A 107 -8.31 0.35 9.86
C PHE A 107 -8.16 1.74 10.48
N GLY A 108 -7.08 1.95 11.25
CA GLY A 108 -6.79 3.22 11.91
C GLY A 108 -5.47 3.86 11.48
N GLY A 109 -4.65 3.15 10.71
CA GLY A 109 -3.36 3.65 10.25
C GLY A 109 -2.86 2.94 9.00
N VAL A 110 -2.12 3.68 8.18
CA VAL A 110 -1.38 3.17 7.02
C VAL A 110 0.07 3.63 7.13
N ARG A 111 0.98 2.70 6.84
CA ARG A 111 2.42 2.98 6.79
C ARG A 111 2.94 2.56 5.43
N PHE A 112 3.54 3.50 4.71
CA PHE A 112 4.40 3.20 3.58
C PHE A 112 5.83 3.12 4.08
N LYS A 113 6.52 2.07 3.69
CA LYS A 113 7.93 1.85 4.00
C LYS A 113 8.67 1.58 2.71
N PHE A 114 9.45 2.57 2.29
CA PHE A 114 10.28 2.55 1.09
C PHE A 114 11.68 2.07 1.43
N SER A 115 12.37 1.47 0.47
CA SER A 115 13.75 1.04 0.58
C SER A 115 14.36 1.00 -0.82
N GLU A 116 15.66 0.72 -0.90
CA GLU A 116 16.38 0.57 -2.17
C GLU A 116 15.69 -0.39 -3.17
N TRP A 117 15.20 -1.54 -2.70
CA TRP A 117 14.76 -2.63 -3.60
C TRP A 117 13.27 -2.94 -3.51
N ARG A 118 12.52 -2.20 -2.68
CA ARG A 118 11.08 -2.42 -2.53
C ARG A 118 10.41 -1.23 -1.87
N VAL A 119 9.10 -1.17 -2.10
CA VAL A 119 8.17 -0.39 -1.30
C VAL A 119 7.12 -1.32 -0.71
N SER A 120 6.74 -1.06 0.53
CA SER A 120 5.68 -1.81 1.22
C SER A 120 4.66 -0.86 1.80
N VAL A 121 3.39 -1.26 1.76
CA VAL A 121 2.29 -0.59 2.43
C VAL A 121 1.68 -1.57 3.42
N GLY A 122 1.64 -1.17 4.70
CA GLY A 122 0.99 -1.88 5.78
C GLY A 122 -0.26 -1.13 6.24
N VAL A 123 -1.38 -1.84 6.36
CA VAL A 123 -2.64 -1.32 6.89
C VAL A 123 -2.87 -1.91 8.28
N TYR A 124 -3.05 -1.04 9.26
CA TYR A 124 -3.13 -1.38 10.67
C TYR A 124 -4.55 -1.19 11.19
N PRO A 125 -5.10 -2.17 11.93
CA PRO A 125 -6.35 -2.00 12.65
C PRO A 125 -6.30 -0.80 13.61
N HIS A 126 -7.48 -0.31 14.00
CA HIS A 126 -7.60 0.74 15.00
C HIS A 126 -7.03 0.25 16.34
N GLY A 127 -6.25 1.11 17.01
CA GLY A 127 -5.50 0.78 18.23
C GLY A 127 -3.97 0.70 18.02
N GLU A 128 -3.25 0.35 19.08
CA GLU A 128 -1.79 0.16 19.09
C GLU A 128 -1.40 -1.25 18.61
N ALA A 129 -2.11 -1.78 17.62
CA ALA A 129 -1.81 -3.08 17.05
C ALA A 129 -0.40 -3.06 16.45
N LYS A 130 0.48 -3.94 16.94
CA LYS A 130 1.85 -4.08 16.43
C LYS A 130 1.90 -4.73 15.04
N MET A 131 0.84 -5.43 14.64
CA MET A 131 0.77 -6.21 13.41
C MET A 131 -0.16 -5.54 12.40
N CYS A 132 0.27 -5.47 11.14
CA CYS A 132 -0.60 -5.09 10.04
C CYS A 132 -1.53 -6.27 9.68
N ALA A 133 -2.79 -5.96 9.42
CA ALA A 133 -3.76 -6.95 8.95
C ALA A 133 -3.64 -7.20 7.44
N LEU A 134 -3.23 -6.15 6.71
CA LEU A 134 -2.95 -6.21 5.29
C LEU A 134 -1.56 -5.60 5.02
N SER A 135 -0.72 -6.32 4.29
CA SER A 135 0.54 -5.81 3.78
C SER A 135 0.62 -6.07 2.28
N THR A 136 1.02 -5.06 1.52
CA THR A 136 1.35 -5.21 0.10
C THR A 136 2.76 -4.70 -0.13
N THR A 137 3.59 -5.49 -0.80
CA THR A 137 4.98 -5.16 -1.13
C THR A 137 5.15 -5.21 -2.64
N VAL A 138 5.84 -4.23 -3.20
CA VAL A 138 6.28 -4.21 -4.59
C VAL A 138 7.80 -4.22 -4.57
N ILE A 139 8.39 -5.25 -5.17
CA ILE A 139 9.85 -5.35 -5.34
C ILE A 139 10.20 -4.68 -6.67
N ASP A 140 10.91 -3.56 -6.59
CA ASP A 140 11.46 -2.84 -7.75
C ASP A 140 12.65 -2.00 -7.31
N TRP A 141 13.61 -1.77 -8.20
CA TRP A 141 14.82 -0.98 -7.93
C TRP A 141 14.67 0.49 -8.34
N ASP A 142 13.66 0.80 -9.16
CA ASP A 142 13.36 2.14 -9.62
C ASP A 142 12.35 2.81 -8.67
N LEU A 143 12.75 3.91 -8.04
CA LEU A 143 11.90 4.62 -7.09
C LEU A 143 10.66 5.23 -7.75
N ASP A 144 10.74 5.66 -9.01
CA ASP A 144 9.60 6.21 -9.74
C ASP A 144 8.59 5.10 -10.04
N TRP A 145 9.09 3.89 -10.29
CA TRP A 145 8.24 2.72 -10.41
C TRP A 145 7.59 2.32 -9.08
N GLN A 146 8.35 2.32 -7.98
CA GLN A 146 7.81 2.09 -6.64
C GLN A 146 6.72 3.12 -6.31
N ALA A 147 6.96 4.40 -6.62
CA ALA A 147 6.04 5.52 -6.46
C ALA A 147 4.73 5.31 -7.22
N SER A 148 4.85 5.06 -8.52
CA SER A 148 3.72 4.79 -9.41
C SER A 148 2.91 3.59 -8.94
N SER A 149 3.59 2.52 -8.52
CA SER A 149 2.97 1.32 -7.98
C SER A 149 2.16 1.61 -6.70
N MET A 150 2.72 2.38 -5.76
CA MET A 150 2.00 2.78 -4.55
C MET A 150 0.84 3.72 -4.82
N ALA A 151 0.95 4.62 -5.78
CA ALA A 151 -0.16 5.47 -6.20
C ALA A 151 -1.31 4.63 -6.80
N GLN A 152 -0.99 3.62 -7.63
CA GLN A 152 -1.97 2.69 -8.19
C GLN A 152 -2.64 1.81 -7.13
N ILE A 153 -1.84 1.24 -6.23
CA ILE A 153 -2.34 0.50 -5.07
C ILE A 153 -3.25 1.42 -4.24
N SER A 154 -2.78 2.60 -3.84
CA SER A 154 -3.58 3.52 -3.01
C SER A 154 -4.91 3.90 -3.65
N ASN A 155 -4.91 4.17 -4.96
CA ASN A 155 -6.15 4.45 -5.68
C ASN A 155 -7.10 3.24 -5.71
N SER A 156 -6.57 2.02 -5.83
CA SER A 156 -7.37 0.79 -5.75
C SER A 156 -7.94 0.55 -4.35
N PHE A 157 -7.19 0.94 -3.33
CA PHE A 157 -7.55 0.84 -1.91
C PHE A 157 -8.26 2.08 -1.37
N ASN A 158 -8.67 3.03 -2.22
CA ASN A 158 -9.20 4.34 -1.80
C ASN A 158 -10.39 4.22 -0.83
N GLN A 159 -11.28 3.23 -1.02
CA GLN A 159 -12.39 3.01 -0.08
C GLN A 159 -11.89 2.70 1.35
N ILE A 160 -10.85 1.87 1.47
CA ILE A 160 -10.24 1.50 2.74
C ILE A 160 -9.42 2.66 3.31
N PHE A 161 -8.69 3.39 2.45
CA PHE A 161 -7.82 4.48 2.86
C PHE A 161 -8.60 5.75 3.24
N SER A 162 -9.81 5.92 2.73
CA SER A 162 -10.68 7.07 3.04
C SER A 162 -11.06 7.18 4.52
N VAL A 163 -10.99 6.09 5.30
CA VAL A 163 -11.30 6.10 6.74
C VAL A 163 -10.06 6.19 7.63
N VAL A 164 -8.86 6.11 7.04
CA VAL A 164 -7.59 6.08 7.77
C VAL A 164 -7.28 7.45 8.37
N GLU A 165 -6.97 7.48 9.67
CA GLU A 165 -6.67 8.73 10.39
C GLU A 165 -5.17 9.02 10.49
N ARG A 166 -4.32 7.99 10.36
CA ARG A 166 -2.86 8.09 10.51
C ARG A 166 -2.16 7.58 9.27
N LEU A 167 -1.34 8.42 8.66
CA LEU A 167 -0.48 8.05 7.55
C LEU A 167 0.98 8.23 7.97
N SER A 168 1.82 7.25 7.68
CA SER A 168 3.28 7.33 7.92
C SER A 168 4.03 6.98 6.65
N LEU A 169 5.02 7.79 6.30
CA LEU A 169 5.91 7.62 5.16
C LEU A 169 7.32 7.42 5.72
N GLU A 170 7.80 6.18 5.68
CA GLU A 170 9.05 5.75 6.30
C GLU A 170 10.06 5.29 5.26
N PHE A 171 11.34 5.55 5.51
CA PHE A 171 12.44 5.11 4.65
C PHE A 171 13.34 4.12 5.40
N ASP A 172 13.54 2.95 4.82
CA ASP A 172 14.34 1.82 5.32
C ASP A 172 15.66 1.75 4.57
N GLY A 173 16.53 2.71 4.80
CA GLY A 173 17.87 2.72 4.25
C GLY A 173 18.84 3.36 5.22
N ASP A 174 20.12 2.99 5.09
CA ASP A 174 21.17 3.62 5.87
C ASP A 174 21.21 5.12 5.56
N ASP A 175 21.44 5.95 6.59
CA ASP A 175 21.54 7.41 6.46
C ASP A 175 22.55 7.85 5.37
N SER A 176 23.48 6.97 4.99
CA SER A 176 24.42 7.18 3.88
C SER A 176 23.74 7.44 2.53
N TRP A 177 22.50 7.00 2.35
CA TRP A 177 21.72 7.26 1.14
C TRP A 177 21.14 8.67 1.07
N SER A 178 20.96 9.31 2.22
CA SER A 178 20.39 10.66 2.31
C SER A 178 21.33 11.75 1.76
N SER A 179 22.65 11.48 1.62
CA SER A 179 23.61 12.49 1.17
C SER A 179 23.57 12.77 -0.34
N ASN A 180 22.95 11.91 -1.14
CA ASN A 180 22.70 12.17 -2.57
C ASN A 180 21.35 12.86 -2.75
N GLU A 181 21.17 14.03 -2.11
CA GLU A 181 19.95 14.86 -2.17
C GLU A 181 19.51 15.27 -3.59
N HIS A 182 20.34 15.03 -4.60
CA HIS A 182 20.06 15.33 -6.00
C HIS A 182 19.32 14.23 -6.75
N GLU A 183 19.34 12.96 -6.29
CA GLU A 183 18.74 11.84 -7.04
C GLU A 183 17.35 11.46 -6.51
N TYR A 184 17.02 11.75 -5.25
CA TYR A 184 15.77 11.32 -4.62
C TYR A 184 14.59 12.30 -4.71
N ASN A 185 14.73 13.35 -5.53
CA ASN A 185 13.58 14.12 -6.03
C ASN A 185 12.77 13.35 -7.10
N GLY A 186 13.13 12.09 -7.40
CA GLY A 186 12.52 11.29 -8.46
C GLY A 186 11.00 11.13 -8.30
N PHE A 187 10.51 11.09 -7.06
CA PHE A 187 9.08 11.02 -6.80
C PHE A 187 8.39 12.28 -7.34
N GLY A 188 7.83 12.15 -8.53
CA GLY A 188 7.17 13.25 -9.21
C GLY A 188 6.03 13.80 -8.36
N ARG A 189 5.81 15.10 -8.48
CA ARG A 189 4.72 15.79 -7.78
C ARG A 189 3.36 15.13 -8.04
N ILE A 190 3.17 14.60 -9.25
CA ILE A 190 1.93 13.94 -9.69
C ILE A 190 1.72 12.65 -8.89
N GLU A 191 2.76 11.86 -8.67
CA GLU A 191 2.74 10.59 -7.96
C GLU A 191 2.41 10.80 -6.48
N TRP A 192 3.04 11.80 -5.84
CA TRP A 192 2.69 12.19 -4.46
C TRP A 192 1.24 12.62 -4.34
N HIS A 193 0.77 13.45 -5.28
CA HIS A 193 -0.61 13.89 -5.27
C HIS A 193 -1.57 12.72 -5.44
N ARG A 194 -1.31 11.80 -6.37
CA ARG A 194 -2.12 10.59 -6.58
C ARG A 194 -2.14 9.69 -5.35
N LEU A 195 -0.99 9.53 -4.68
CA LEU A 195 -0.87 8.78 -3.43
C LEU A 195 -1.74 9.40 -2.33
N LEU A 196 -1.48 10.67 -2.01
CA LEU A 196 -2.10 11.39 -0.89
C LEU A 196 -3.60 11.65 -1.10
N ASN A 197 -4.08 11.72 -2.36
CA ASN A 197 -5.49 11.90 -2.67
C ASN A 197 -6.38 10.72 -2.23
N SER A 198 -5.79 9.56 -1.91
CA SER A 198 -6.53 8.39 -1.40
C SER A 198 -6.88 8.48 0.09
N PHE A 199 -6.45 9.55 0.77
CA PHE A 199 -6.44 9.68 2.23
C PHE A 199 -7.23 10.91 2.72
N SER A 200 -8.54 10.92 2.46
CA SER A 200 -9.39 12.08 2.79
C SER A 200 -9.54 12.36 4.30
N ASN A 201 -9.45 11.33 5.15
CA ASN A 201 -9.69 11.45 6.60
C ASN A 201 -8.40 11.43 7.45
N VAL A 202 -7.23 11.57 6.83
CA VAL A 202 -5.96 11.58 7.58
C VAL A 202 -5.86 12.84 8.42
N LYS A 203 -5.69 12.64 9.73
CA LYS A 203 -5.50 13.68 10.76
C LYS A 203 -4.04 13.86 11.11
N THR A 204 -3.26 12.78 11.11
CA THR A 204 -1.83 12.80 11.40
C THR A 204 -1.04 12.23 10.23
N LEU A 205 -0.15 13.04 9.68
CA LEU A 205 0.84 12.63 8.68
C LEU A 205 2.23 12.61 9.31
N ARG A 206 2.90 11.46 9.30
CA ARG A 206 4.30 11.28 9.71
C ARG A 206 5.18 11.10 8.49
N ILE A 207 6.29 11.84 8.42
CA ILE A 207 7.17 11.88 7.27
C ILE A 207 8.62 11.72 7.74
N ASP A 208 9.28 10.66 7.30
CA ASP A 208 10.72 10.54 7.52
C ASP A 208 11.52 11.50 6.65
N ASN A 209 12.72 11.86 7.13
CA ASN A 209 13.64 12.82 6.51
C ASN A 209 13.79 12.69 4.99
N GLY A 210 13.85 11.46 4.47
CA GLY A 210 13.98 11.18 3.04
C GLY A 210 12.82 11.70 2.18
N PHE A 211 11.65 11.96 2.76
CA PHE A 211 10.44 12.36 2.04
C PHE A 211 10.03 13.81 2.24
N VAL A 212 10.64 14.52 3.19
CA VAL A 212 10.24 15.89 3.57
C VAL A 212 10.15 16.82 2.36
N LYS A 213 11.21 16.86 1.53
CA LYS A 213 11.29 17.74 0.35
C LYS A 213 10.30 17.37 -0.77
N GLY A 214 10.08 16.07 -1.00
CA GLY A 214 9.15 15.61 -2.03
C GLY A 214 7.70 15.89 -1.65
N VAL A 215 7.35 15.59 -0.40
CA VAL A 215 6.02 15.84 0.14
C VAL A 215 5.75 17.34 0.30
N SER A 216 6.74 18.13 0.72
CA SER A 216 6.57 19.59 0.86
C SER A 216 6.22 20.24 -0.48
N ARG A 217 6.93 19.90 -1.55
CA ARG A 217 6.64 20.36 -2.92
C ARG A 217 5.28 19.88 -3.44
N CYS A 218 4.83 18.70 -3.02
CA CYS A 218 3.48 18.24 -3.33
C CYS A 218 2.41 19.11 -2.66
N LEU A 219 2.68 19.59 -1.45
CA LEU A 219 1.79 20.43 -0.64
C LEU A 219 1.89 21.93 -0.99
N GLU A 220 2.92 22.36 -1.70
CA GLU A 220 3.04 23.75 -2.19
C GLU A 220 1.87 24.13 -3.13
N LEU A 221 1.40 25.37 -2.99
CA LEU A 221 0.22 25.92 -3.67
C LEU A 221 0.44 26.30 -5.15
N ASP A 222 1.64 26.10 -5.70
CA ASP A 222 2.04 26.63 -7.02
C ASP A 222 1.24 26.07 -8.23
N TYR A 223 0.22 25.24 -7.99
CA TYR A 223 -0.65 24.66 -9.02
C TYR A 223 -2.15 24.92 -8.73
N GLY A 224 -2.48 26.17 -8.40
CA GLY A 224 -3.86 26.59 -8.13
C GLY A 224 -4.42 26.06 -6.80
N ASP A 225 -5.73 26.25 -6.58
CA ASP A 225 -6.44 25.91 -5.35
C ASP A 225 -6.44 24.41 -4.98
N LEU A 226 -5.80 23.54 -5.77
CA LEU A 226 -5.83 22.07 -5.61
C LEU A 226 -5.15 21.58 -4.33
N SER A 227 -4.09 22.24 -3.83
CA SER A 227 -3.37 21.78 -2.63
C SER A 227 -4.24 21.80 -1.36
N LEU A 228 -5.21 22.74 -1.26
CA LEU A 228 -6.12 22.79 -0.10
C LEU A 228 -7.08 21.59 -0.01
N TRP A 229 -7.23 20.83 -1.10
CA TRP A 229 -8.05 19.62 -1.15
C TRP A 229 -7.28 18.36 -0.78
N LEU A 230 -5.95 18.42 -0.72
CA LEU A 230 -5.12 17.30 -0.31
C LEU A 230 -5.13 17.20 1.21
N LEU A 231 -5.48 16.01 1.73
CA LEU A 231 -5.58 15.74 3.17
C LEU A 231 -6.45 16.79 3.90
N PRO A 232 -7.74 16.91 3.53
CA PRO A 232 -8.58 18.01 4.00
C PRO A 232 -8.71 18.03 5.53
N GLU A 233 -8.67 16.85 6.17
CA GLU A 233 -8.79 16.64 7.63
C GLU A 233 -7.45 16.68 8.38
N LEU A 234 -6.35 17.05 7.73
CA LEU A 234 -5.03 17.08 8.36
C LEU A 234 -4.99 18.08 9.52
N GLN A 235 -4.53 17.62 10.69
CA GLN A 235 -4.41 18.38 11.93
C GLN A 235 -2.97 18.40 12.46
N GLU A 236 -2.21 17.34 12.22
CA GLU A 236 -0.82 17.20 12.66
C GLU A 236 0.05 16.74 11.49
N LEU A 237 1.12 17.48 11.23
CA LEU A 237 2.21 17.08 10.34
C LEU A 237 3.47 16.91 11.19
N ALA A 238 3.94 15.68 11.29
CA ALA A 238 5.10 15.30 12.05
C ALA A 238 6.22 14.87 11.09
N TYR A 239 7.44 15.35 11.29
CA TYR A 239 8.55 14.95 10.43
C TYR A 239 9.87 14.80 11.18
N SER A 240 10.70 13.84 10.73
CA SER A 240 12.10 13.78 11.14
C SER A 240 12.93 14.60 10.14
N TRP A 241 13.74 15.53 10.65
CA TRP A 241 14.69 16.28 9.82
C TRP A 241 15.94 16.50 10.63
N SER A 242 17.11 16.31 10.04
CA SER A 242 18.40 16.52 10.72
C SER A 242 19.03 17.88 10.39
N GLY A 243 18.59 18.54 9.30
CA GLY A 243 19.11 19.82 8.86
C GLY A 243 18.63 21.03 9.67
N LYS A 244 19.07 22.22 9.21
CA LYS A 244 18.50 23.49 9.67
C LYS A 244 16.98 23.45 9.45
N PRO A 245 16.18 24.13 10.29
CA PRO A 245 14.74 24.19 10.11
C PRO A 245 14.46 24.92 8.80
N ASP A 246 14.42 24.16 7.71
CA ASP A 246 13.92 24.64 6.44
C ASP A 246 12.42 24.83 6.61
N ASP A 247 11.96 25.93 6.03
CA ASP A 247 10.59 26.37 5.89
C ASP A 247 9.77 25.48 4.93
N ALA A 248 10.15 24.20 4.80
CA ALA A 248 9.63 23.26 3.81
C ALA A 248 8.09 23.22 3.82
N PHE A 249 7.48 23.23 5.00
CA PHE A 249 6.03 23.23 5.13
C PHE A 249 5.41 24.60 5.43
N THR A 250 6.19 25.68 5.58
CA THR A 250 5.70 26.99 6.03
C THR A 250 4.57 27.51 5.13
N SER A 251 4.77 27.49 3.82
CA SER A 251 3.74 27.94 2.85
C SER A 251 2.42 27.16 2.99
N PHE A 252 2.51 25.83 3.17
CA PHE A 252 1.35 24.97 3.38
C PHE A 252 0.64 25.25 4.72
N ILE A 253 1.41 25.40 5.81
CA ILE A 253 0.87 25.71 7.14
C ILE A 253 0.17 27.07 7.15
N ASP A 254 0.79 28.10 6.56
CA ASP A 254 0.21 29.45 6.46
C ASP A 254 -1.08 29.43 5.64
N ALA A 255 -1.11 28.71 4.52
CA ALA A 255 -2.30 28.54 3.70
C ALA A 255 -3.45 27.88 4.48
N ARG A 256 -3.15 26.80 5.20
CA ARG A 256 -4.12 26.07 6.05
C ARG A 256 -4.63 26.94 7.19
N GLN A 257 -3.76 27.73 7.82
CA GLN A 257 -4.12 28.71 8.84
C GLN A 257 -5.07 29.77 8.28
N ASN A 258 -4.76 30.35 7.12
CA ASN A 258 -5.58 31.36 6.45
C ASN A 258 -6.95 30.82 6.02
N ALA A 259 -7.02 29.53 5.69
CA ALA A 259 -8.27 28.82 5.37
C ALA A 259 -9.08 28.39 6.61
N GLY A 260 -8.64 28.72 7.83
CA GLY A 260 -9.31 28.35 9.08
C GLY A 260 -9.18 26.86 9.45
N ARG A 261 -8.17 26.16 8.93
CA ARG A 261 -7.91 24.74 9.17
C ARG A 261 -6.46 24.52 9.65
N PRO A 262 -6.10 25.02 10.84
CA PRO A 262 -4.73 25.02 11.32
C PRO A 262 -4.14 23.60 11.36
N VAL A 263 -2.86 23.48 11.00
CA VAL A 263 -2.08 22.24 11.09
C VAL A 263 -0.93 22.47 12.07
N THR A 264 -0.79 21.57 13.03
CA THR A 264 0.33 21.58 13.98
C THR A 264 1.53 20.92 13.35
N LEU A 265 2.66 21.63 13.29
CA LEU A 265 3.92 21.10 12.80
C LEU A 265 4.75 20.57 13.99
N THR A 266 5.08 19.28 13.99
CA THR A 266 5.90 18.63 15.03
C THR A 266 7.16 18.02 14.42
N ARG A 267 8.28 18.10 15.15
CA ARG A 267 9.55 17.47 14.77
C ARG A 267 9.84 16.34 15.75
N TYR A 268 10.26 15.18 15.24
CA TYR A 268 10.62 14.00 16.05
C TYR A 268 12.00 13.45 15.70
#